data_AF-A0A661FFA6-F1
#
_entry.id   AF-A0A661FFA6-F1
#
_cell.length_a   1.000
_cell.length_b   1.000
_cell.length_c   1.000
_cell.angle_alpha   90.00
_cell.angle_beta   90.00
_cell.angle_gamma   90.00
#
_symmetry.space_group_name_H-M   'P 1'
#
loop_
_entity.id
_entity.type
_entity.pdbx_description
1 polymer ?
#
loop_
_entity_poly.entity_id
_entity_poly.type
_entity_poly.pdbx_seq_one_letter_code
_entity_poly.pdbx_strand_id
1 'polypeptide(L)'
;MNMVDVLAIIAVPLIALGVLPGTLGVLMLTNRIAASPAGARYIYSQSGLLIVVALLLLAYAGYQSAMAGTYSILVISSMAAVAILLIYGFLMHAKLLFKPVRKPVFISIDAALEKYGPDEEVVGVIDKTGKPFAFVARLARRPHIVYQTKGEAPFIMTHCILAHSSMSYALEGNFSNPDITITAALANNMVFYEKSSRCSVVQINNRLEGRNDPLTTVPTVMTSLKTWKDLYPDSPVWMRPVEWRDIFYLKLLARADVIDPNSPVMVYPLQNPLDERLSMKSQVLGILSGSKARAYPIDVVAERGIINDALGETQLVIFCEADFMQAFDRNIDGDTILTFRKSDDGNSIVDVESDSEWSVTGKCESGHYAGSQLSPIAHYNKIFWYVWSDYFPGGEVFGVPDKVENVSASAA
;
A
#
# COMPACT_ATOMS: atom_id res chain seq x y z
N MET A 1 13.93 -16.54 47.06
CA MET A 1 13.21 -16.71 45.79
C MET A 1 13.01 -18.20 45.60
N ASN A 2 11.76 -18.67 45.64
CA ASN A 2 11.44 -20.10 45.52
C ASN A 2 11.19 -20.46 44.04
N MET A 3 10.97 -21.75 43.74
CA MET A 3 10.73 -22.20 42.36
C MET A 3 9.51 -21.52 41.72
N VAL A 4 8.44 -21.28 42.49
CA VAL A 4 7.21 -20.61 42.01
C VAL A 4 7.50 -19.18 41.54
N ASP A 5 8.30 -18.43 42.31
CA ASP A 5 8.76 -17.09 41.95
C ASP A 5 9.56 -17.12 40.63
N VAL A 6 10.47 -18.09 40.49
CA VAL A 6 11.31 -18.24 39.28
C VAL A 6 10.45 -18.52 38.05
N LEU A 7 9.48 -19.43 38.14
CA LEU A 7 8.60 -19.76 37.01
C LEU A 7 7.73 -18.56 36.59
N ALA A 8 7.21 -17.80 37.56
CA ALA A 8 6.46 -16.58 37.29
C ALA A 8 7.32 -15.51 36.61
N ILE A 9 8.55 -15.30 37.09
CA ILE A 9 9.50 -14.34 36.49
C ILE A 9 9.86 -14.74 35.07
N ILE A 10 10.13 -16.02 34.79
CA ILE A 10 10.48 -16.52 33.45
C ILE A 10 9.33 -16.35 32.45
N ALA A 11 8.06 -16.40 32.90
CA ALA A 11 6.92 -16.18 32.03
C ALA A 11 6.90 -14.77 31.40
N VAL A 12 7.43 -13.75 32.07
CA VAL A 12 7.44 -12.36 31.59
C VAL A 12 8.29 -12.16 30.33
N PRO A 13 9.59 -12.53 30.28
CA PRO A 13 10.36 -12.40 29.04
C PRO A 13 9.83 -13.31 27.93
N LEU A 14 9.29 -14.49 28.24
CA LEU A 14 8.69 -15.38 27.24
C LEU A 14 7.45 -14.75 26.60
N ILE A 15 6.56 -14.14 27.40
CA ILE A 15 5.40 -13.42 26.86
C ILE A 15 5.85 -12.20 26.05
N ALA A 16 6.87 -11.47 26.52
CA ALA A 16 7.42 -10.33 25.81
C ALA A 16 7.97 -10.74 24.44
N LEU A 17 8.76 -11.82 24.37
CA LEU A 17 9.29 -12.36 23.11
C LEU A 17 8.18 -12.86 22.17
N GLY A 18 7.10 -13.42 22.71
CA GLY A 18 5.96 -13.87 21.92
C GLY A 18 5.07 -12.74 21.41
N VAL A 19 4.92 -11.64 22.17
CA VAL A 19 3.97 -10.57 21.84
C VAL A 19 4.65 -9.41 21.12
N LEU A 20 5.72 -8.86 21.70
CA LEU A 20 6.30 -7.57 21.29
C LEU A 20 6.70 -7.55 19.81
N PRO A 21 7.37 -8.56 19.23
CA PRO A 21 7.81 -8.51 17.83
C PRO A 21 6.68 -8.35 16.80
N GLY A 22 5.44 -8.72 17.15
CA GLY A 22 4.26 -8.53 16.28
C GLY A 22 3.54 -7.20 16.48
N THR A 23 3.98 -6.34 17.41
CA THR A 23 3.31 -5.08 17.77
C THR A 23 3.90 -3.88 17.06
N LEU A 24 3.05 -2.95 16.63
CA LEU A 24 3.46 -1.78 15.85
C LEU A 24 4.59 -0.96 16.49
N GLY A 25 4.55 -0.72 17.81
CA GLY A 25 5.59 0.08 18.47
C GLY A 25 6.98 -0.58 18.43
N VAL A 26 7.02 -1.90 18.56
CA VAL A 26 8.27 -2.66 18.47
C VAL A 26 8.67 -2.85 17.01
N LEU A 27 7.70 -3.04 16.11
CA LEU A 27 7.93 -3.07 14.67
C LEU A 27 8.62 -1.80 14.18
N MET A 28 8.33 -0.62 14.74
CA MET A 28 9.06 0.61 14.42
C MET A 28 10.56 0.51 14.75
N LEU A 29 10.92 -0.21 15.81
CA LEU A 29 12.32 -0.43 16.23
C LEU A 29 12.99 -1.61 15.51
N THR A 30 12.21 -2.62 15.12
CA THR A 30 12.70 -3.89 14.53
C THR A 30 12.21 -4.12 13.11
N ASN A 31 11.90 -3.03 12.37
CA ASN A 31 11.19 -3.10 11.10
C ASN A 31 11.88 -3.98 10.06
N ARG A 32 13.21 -3.89 9.93
CA ARG A 32 14.00 -4.72 9.00
C ARG A 32 13.88 -6.21 9.33
N ILE A 33 13.92 -6.56 10.62
CA ILE A 33 13.76 -7.95 11.06
C ILE A 33 12.35 -8.44 10.72
N ALA A 34 11.33 -7.64 11.03
CA ALA A 34 9.94 -8.01 10.78
C ALA A 34 9.56 -8.03 9.29
N ALA A 35 10.25 -7.25 8.46
CA ALA A 35 10.12 -7.28 7.01
C ALA A 35 10.71 -8.58 6.42
N SER A 36 11.79 -9.11 7.02
CA SER A 36 12.42 -10.34 6.53
C SER A 36 11.50 -11.58 6.63
N PRO A 37 11.63 -12.56 5.71
CA PRO A 37 10.89 -13.83 5.81
C PRO A 37 11.10 -14.57 7.13
N ALA A 38 12.31 -14.52 7.69
CA ALA A 38 12.62 -15.19 8.96
C ALA A 38 11.89 -14.54 10.14
N GLY A 39 11.92 -13.20 10.23
CA GLY A 39 11.19 -12.47 11.27
C GLY A 39 9.68 -12.60 11.13
N ALA A 40 9.16 -12.53 9.90
CA ALA A 40 7.74 -12.79 9.62
C ALA A 40 7.33 -14.20 10.08
N ARG A 41 8.12 -15.23 9.78
CA ARG A 41 7.86 -16.59 10.28
C ARG A 41 7.86 -16.64 11.80
N TYR A 42 8.83 -16.03 12.46
CA TYR A 42 8.87 -15.98 13.91
C TYR A 42 7.58 -15.37 14.48
N ILE A 43 7.20 -14.18 14.01
CA ILE A 43 6.01 -13.43 14.47
C ILE A 43 4.71 -14.22 14.23
N TYR A 44 4.57 -14.89 13.08
CA TYR A 44 3.29 -15.45 12.65
C TYR A 44 3.13 -16.96 12.82
N SER A 45 4.21 -17.69 13.14
CA SER A 45 4.17 -19.13 13.35
C SER A 45 4.75 -19.60 14.69
N GLN A 46 5.86 -19.00 15.16
CA GLN A 46 6.58 -19.51 16.34
C GLN A 46 6.21 -18.79 17.64
N SER A 47 5.89 -17.50 17.56
CA SER A 47 5.57 -16.65 18.71
C SER A 47 4.42 -17.18 19.59
N GLY A 48 3.42 -17.82 18.97
CA GLY A 48 2.26 -18.38 19.67
C GLY A 48 2.62 -19.48 20.66
N LEU A 49 3.63 -20.30 20.36
CA LEU A 49 4.10 -21.35 21.26
C LEU A 49 4.73 -20.73 22.53
N LEU A 50 5.52 -19.66 22.37
CA LEU A 50 6.11 -18.96 23.51
C LEU A 50 5.04 -18.35 24.41
N ILE A 51 3.97 -17.80 23.83
CA ILE A 51 2.82 -17.28 24.57
C ILE A 51 2.16 -18.40 25.38
N VAL A 52 1.89 -19.55 24.76
CA VAL A 52 1.27 -20.70 25.44
C VAL A 52 2.16 -21.20 26.59
N VAL A 53 3.46 -21.39 26.35
CA VAL A 53 4.39 -21.83 27.40
C VAL A 53 4.44 -20.83 28.55
N ALA A 54 4.55 -19.53 28.26
CA ALA A 54 4.54 -18.49 29.29
C ALA A 54 3.27 -18.51 30.14
N LEU A 55 2.10 -18.65 29.49
CA LEU A 55 0.82 -18.72 30.19
C LEU A 55 0.69 -19.97 31.06
N LEU A 56 1.20 -21.13 30.61
CA LEU A 56 1.20 -22.36 31.41
C LEU A 56 2.11 -22.24 32.63
N LEU A 57 3.30 -21.65 32.48
CA LEU A 57 4.21 -21.38 33.60
C LEU A 57 3.57 -20.45 34.63
N LEU A 58 2.94 -19.36 34.16
CA LEU A 58 2.28 -18.40 35.03
C LEU A 58 1.03 -19.01 35.71
N ALA A 59 0.23 -19.79 35.00
CA ALA A 59 -0.93 -20.48 35.54
C ALA A 59 -0.52 -21.50 36.62
N TYR A 60 0.55 -22.26 36.38
CA TYR A 60 1.09 -23.18 37.37
C TYR A 60 1.61 -22.45 38.61
N ALA A 61 2.36 -21.36 38.43
CA ALA A 61 2.83 -20.54 39.56
C ALA A 61 1.68 -19.94 40.38
N GLY A 62 0.63 -19.46 39.70
CA GLY A 62 -0.60 -18.99 40.34
C GLY A 62 -1.33 -20.09 41.10
N TYR A 63 -1.46 -21.29 40.52
CA TYR A 63 -2.06 -22.45 41.18
C TYR A 63 -1.31 -22.86 42.45
N GLN A 64 0.03 -22.96 42.39
CA GLN A 64 0.84 -23.30 43.56
C GLN A 64 0.74 -22.24 44.66
N SER A 65 0.72 -20.95 44.29
CA SER A 65 0.51 -19.85 45.24
C SER A 65 -0.88 -19.91 45.89
N ALA A 66 -1.92 -20.24 45.13
CA ALA A 66 -3.26 -20.45 45.64
C ALA A 66 -3.34 -21.62 46.64
N MET A 67 -2.70 -22.75 46.33
CA MET A 67 -2.63 -23.91 47.23
C MET A 67 -1.84 -23.61 48.51
N ALA A 68 -0.81 -22.77 48.42
CA ALA A 68 -0.06 -22.28 49.59
C ALA A 68 -0.78 -21.17 50.37
N GLY A 69 -1.94 -20.69 49.89
CA GLY A 69 -2.74 -19.64 50.53
C GLY A 69 -2.11 -18.25 50.52
N THR A 70 -0.97 -18.05 49.84
CA THR A 70 -0.24 -16.78 49.80
C THR A 70 0.39 -16.55 48.43
N TYR A 71 0.34 -15.31 47.96
CA TYR A 71 0.98 -14.88 46.71
C TYR A 71 2.17 -13.99 47.05
N SER A 72 3.35 -14.34 46.52
CA SER A 72 4.51 -13.46 46.64
C SER A 72 4.34 -12.22 45.78
N ILE A 73 5.01 -11.13 46.15
CA ILE A 73 5.03 -9.90 45.35
C ILE A 73 5.55 -10.17 43.92
N LEU A 74 6.49 -11.10 43.77
CA LEU A 74 7.09 -11.46 42.48
C LEU A 74 6.07 -12.14 41.56
N VAL A 75 5.23 -13.04 42.09
CA VAL A 75 4.15 -13.68 41.33
C VAL A 75 3.12 -12.64 40.91
N ILE A 76 2.68 -11.77 41.82
CA ILE A 76 1.70 -10.71 41.52
C ILE A 76 2.24 -9.75 40.46
N SER A 77 3.46 -9.27 40.61
CA SER A 77 4.11 -8.38 39.64
C SER A 77 4.27 -9.05 38.27
N SER A 78 4.62 -10.33 38.24
CA SER A 78 4.73 -11.08 36.98
C SER A 78 3.37 -11.25 36.29
N MET A 79 2.31 -11.55 37.04
CA MET A 79 0.95 -11.63 36.51
C MET A 79 0.50 -10.27 35.94
N ALA A 80 0.75 -9.18 36.67
CA ALA A 80 0.43 -7.83 36.21
C ALA A 80 1.21 -7.46 34.94
N ALA A 81 2.52 -7.75 34.90
CA ALA A 81 3.36 -7.50 33.73
C ALA A 81 2.89 -8.29 32.51
N VAL A 82 2.56 -9.58 32.68
CA VAL A 82 2.02 -10.42 31.61
C VAL A 82 0.67 -9.89 31.13
N ALA A 83 -0.22 -9.49 32.03
CA ALA A 83 -1.50 -8.89 31.67
C ALA A 83 -1.31 -7.59 30.85
N ILE A 84 -0.42 -6.70 31.27
CA ILE A 84 -0.09 -5.46 30.56
C ILE A 84 0.44 -5.78 29.16
N LEU A 85 1.37 -6.73 29.03
CA LEU A 85 1.94 -7.14 27.74
C LEU A 85 0.88 -7.74 26.82
N LEU A 86 -0.04 -8.54 27.34
CA LEU A 86 -1.16 -9.10 26.57
C LEU A 86 -2.16 -8.03 26.13
N ILE A 87 -2.49 -7.08 27.00
CA ILE A 87 -3.37 -5.94 26.66
C ILE A 87 -2.71 -5.09 25.58
N TYR A 88 -1.43 -4.75 25.74
CA TYR A 88 -0.65 -4.02 24.74
C TYR A 88 -0.61 -4.77 23.41
N GLY A 89 -0.33 -6.08 23.44
CA GLY A 89 -0.37 -6.96 22.29
C GLY A 89 -1.73 -6.95 21.60
N PHE A 90 -2.81 -7.10 22.34
CA PHE A 90 -4.16 -7.06 21.78
C PHE A 90 -4.44 -5.75 21.05
N LEU A 91 -4.00 -4.62 21.61
CA LEU A 91 -4.19 -3.29 21.03
C LEU A 91 -3.28 -3.07 19.81
N MET A 92 -2.02 -3.48 19.87
CA MET A 92 -0.97 -3.04 18.95
C MET A 92 -0.47 -4.10 17.96
N HIS A 93 -0.89 -5.36 18.10
CA HIS A 93 -0.41 -6.44 17.22
C HIS A 93 -0.94 -6.28 15.79
N ALA A 94 -0.02 -6.27 14.81
CA ALA A 94 -0.29 -6.03 13.40
C ALA A 94 -1.35 -6.98 12.82
N LYS A 95 -1.27 -8.29 13.11
CA LYS A 95 -2.29 -9.29 12.79
C LYS A 95 -3.73 -8.90 13.14
N LEU A 96 -3.92 -8.27 14.30
CA LEU A 96 -5.25 -7.90 14.81
C LEU A 96 -5.67 -6.52 14.29
N LEU A 97 -4.72 -5.61 14.16
CA LEU A 97 -4.96 -4.28 13.61
C LEU A 97 -5.28 -4.34 12.11
N PHE A 98 -4.53 -5.08 11.33
CA PHE A 98 -4.60 -5.02 9.87
C PHE A 98 -5.00 -6.37 9.25
N LYS A 99 -6.07 -6.98 9.77
CA LYS A 99 -6.61 -8.23 9.25
C LYS A 99 -7.20 -8.01 7.84
N PRO A 100 -6.66 -8.65 6.78
CA PRO A 100 -7.15 -8.45 5.43
C PRO A 100 -8.64 -8.80 5.26
N VAL A 101 -9.35 -8.06 4.39
CA VAL A 101 -10.75 -8.33 4.07
C VAL A 101 -10.81 -9.40 2.97
N ARG A 102 -11.16 -10.63 3.34
CA ARG A 102 -11.32 -11.75 2.38
C ARG A 102 -12.70 -11.84 1.74
N LYS A 103 -13.71 -11.22 2.35
CA LYS A 103 -15.10 -11.21 1.89
C LYS A 103 -15.54 -9.75 1.75
N PRO A 104 -15.18 -9.08 0.65
CA PRO A 104 -15.53 -7.69 0.44
C PRO A 104 -17.05 -7.52 0.29
N VAL A 105 -17.57 -6.41 0.78
CA VAL A 105 -18.94 -5.96 0.54
C VAL A 105 -18.87 -4.79 -0.42
N PHE A 106 -19.67 -4.85 -1.48
CA PHE A 106 -19.80 -3.80 -2.47
C PHE A 106 -21.22 -3.26 -2.45
N ILE A 107 -21.34 -1.94 -2.64
CA ILE A 107 -22.59 -1.23 -2.86
C ILE A 107 -22.58 -0.59 -4.25
N SER A 108 -23.74 -0.12 -4.73
CA SER A 108 -23.79 0.67 -5.95
C SER A 108 -23.08 2.01 -5.77
N ILE A 109 -22.60 2.60 -6.86
CA ILE A 109 -21.94 3.91 -6.81
C ILE A 109 -22.88 5.02 -6.34
N ASP A 110 -24.18 4.95 -6.65
CA ASP A 110 -25.18 5.91 -6.18
C ASP A 110 -25.33 5.87 -4.66
N ALA A 111 -25.41 4.66 -4.09
CA ALA A 111 -25.48 4.48 -2.65
C ALA A 111 -24.18 4.93 -1.96
N ALA A 112 -23.03 4.78 -2.63
CA ALA A 112 -21.77 5.29 -2.13
C ALA A 112 -21.74 6.83 -2.13
N LEU A 113 -22.21 7.47 -3.21
CA LEU A 113 -22.28 8.93 -3.32
C LEU A 113 -23.20 9.56 -2.29
N GLU A 114 -24.38 8.98 -2.08
CA GLU A 114 -25.31 9.42 -1.03
C GLU A 114 -24.65 9.34 0.37
N LYS A 115 -23.86 8.29 0.59
CA LYS A 115 -23.27 8.01 1.90
C LYS A 115 -22.00 8.82 2.20
N TYR A 116 -21.17 9.05 1.19
CA TYR A 116 -19.82 9.58 1.36
C TYR A 116 -19.60 10.95 0.73
N GLY A 117 -20.49 11.36 -0.19
CA GLY A 117 -20.37 12.60 -0.93
C GLY A 117 -19.50 12.49 -2.19
N PRO A 118 -19.55 13.50 -3.06
CA PRO A 118 -18.86 13.50 -4.36
C PRO A 118 -17.33 13.51 -4.23
N ASP A 119 -16.81 14.17 -3.20
CA ASP A 119 -15.37 14.40 -3.01
C ASP A 119 -14.66 13.26 -2.28
N GLU A 120 -15.37 12.17 -1.92
CA GLU A 120 -14.74 11.01 -1.29
C GLU A 120 -13.72 10.38 -2.24
N GLU A 121 -12.48 10.23 -1.78
CA GLU A 121 -11.43 9.61 -2.57
C GLU A 121 -11.65 8.09 -2.68
N VAL A 122 -11.57 7.58 -3.91
CA VAL A 122 -11.61 6.15 -4.21
C VAL A 122 -10.33 5.71 -4.92
N VAL A 123 -9.95 4.47 -4.63
CA VAL A 123 -9.00 3.71 -5.43
C VAL A 123 -9.80 2.91 -6.45
N GLY A 124 -9.71 3.30 -7.71
CA GLY A 124 -10.20 2.54 -8.85
C GLY A 124 -9.24 1.42 -9.25
N VAL A 125 -9.78 0.25 -9.53
CA VAL A 125 -9.06 -0.90 -10.11
C VAL A 125 -9.87 -1.40 -11.30
N ILE A 126 -9.24 -1.47 -12.46
CA ILE A 126 -9.84 -2.07 -13.66
C ILE A 126 -9.20 -3.45 -13.81
N ASP A 127 -9.98 -4.51 -13.69
CA ASP A 127 -9.45 -5.86 -13.79
C ASP A 127 -9.01 -6.21 -15.23
N LYS A 128 -8.38 -7.38 -15.41
CA LYS A 128 -7.89 -7.81 -16.73
C LYS A 128 -9.00 -7.99 -17.79
N THR A 129 -10.26 -8.08 -17.37
CA THR A 129 -11.41 -8.16 -18.28
C THR A 129 -11.99 -6.79 -18.63
N GLY A 130 -11.42 -5.70 -18.09
CA GLY A 130 -11.92 -4.34 -18.27
C GLY A 130 -13.01 -3.95 -17.27
N LYS A 131 -13.31 -4.78 -16.26
CA LYS A 131 -14.36 -4.48 -15.29
C LYS A 131 -13.85 -3.54 -14.19
N PRO A 132 -14.50 -2.38 -13.96
CA PRO A 132 -14.09 -1.42 -12.96
C PRO A 132 -14.59 -1.78 -11.56
N PHE A 133 -13.78 -1.51 -10.54
CA PHE A 133 -14.12 -1.60 -9.12
C PHE A 133 -13.57 -0.37 -8.40
N ALA A 134 -14.36 0.24 -7.53
CA ALA A 134 -13.90 1.33 -6.67
C ALA A 134 -13.75 0.85 -5.21
N PHE A 135 -12.80 1.42 -4.49
CA PHE A 135 -12.58 1.16 -3.06
C PHE A 135 -12.44 2.47 -2.32
N VAL A 136 -13.29 2.73 -1.32
CA VAL A 136 -13.21 3.95 -0.51
C VAL A 136 -11.85 4.04 0.20
N ALA A 137 -11.02 5.00 -0.20
CA ALA A 137 -9.60 5.03 0.16
C ALA A 137 -9.39 5.17 1.67
N ARG A 138 -10.15 6.04 2.34
CA ARG A 138 -10.05 6.20 3.80
C ARG A 138 -10.45 4.93 4.57
N LEU A 139 -11.34 4.10 4.00
CA LEU A 139 -11.71 2.82 4.60
C LEU A 139 -10.70 1.73 4.28
N ALA A 140 -9.88 1.89 3.24
CA ALA A 140 -8.78 0.99 2.91
C ALA A 140 -7.56 1.22 3.83
N ARG A 141 -7.39 2.42 4.41
CA ARG A 141 -6.33 2.73 5.41
C ARG A 141 -6.22 1.72 6.56
N ARG A 142 -7.31 1.04 6.89
CA ARG A 142 -7.31 -0.21 7.66
C ARG A 142 -8.37 -1.11 7.02
N PRO A 143 -8.07 -2.33 6.58
CA PRO A 143 -6.90 -3.12 6.96
C PRO A 143 -5.77 -3.12 5.93
N HIS A 144 -5.68 -2.12 5.05
CA HIS A 144 -4.73 -2.01 3.94
C HIS A 144 -4.90 -3.01 2.81
N ILE A 145 -5.47 -4.19 3.04
CA ILE A 145 -5.61 -5.23 2.01
C ILE A 145 -7.06 -5.71 1.92
N VAL A 146 -7.62 -5.65 0.72
CA VAL A 146 -8.96 -6.13 0.38
C VAL A 146 -8.85 -7.10 -0.79
N TYR A 147 -9.38 -8.30 -0.62
CA TYR A 147 -9.47 -9.29 -1.69
C TYR A 147 -10.69 -9.01 -2.53
N GLN A 148 -10.56 -9.08 -3.85
CA GLN A 148 -11.68 -9.19 -4.78
C GLN A 148 -11.54 -10.51 -5.55
N THR A 149 -12.22 -11.54 -5.04
CA THR A 149 -12.09 -12.92 -5.55
C THR A 149 -13.24 -13.36 -6.44
N LYS A 150 -14.16 -12.45 -6.79
CA LYS A 150 -15.32 -12.74 -7.65
C LYS A 150 -15.04 -12.29 -9.08
N GLY A 151 -15.50 -13.08 -10.05
CA GLY A 151 -15.31 -12.81 -11.48
C GLY A 151 -14.16 -13.60 -12.09
N GLU A 152 -13.81 -13.27 -13.32
CA GLU A 152 -12.83 -14.01 -14.13
C GLU A 152 -11.39 -13.56 -13.88
N ALA A 153 -11.19 -12.32 -13.41
CA ALA A 153 -9.87 -11.74 -13.11
C ALA A 153 -9.77 -11.31 -11.64
N PRO A 154 -9.66 -12.25 -10.68
CA PRO A 154 -9.55 -11.92 -9.27
C PRO A 154 -8.25 -11.17 -8.94
N PHE A 155 -8.28 -10.31 -7.92
CA PHE A 155 -7.13 -9.51 -7.49
C PHE A 155 -7.16 -9.18 -5.99
N ILE A 156 -6.07 -8.65 -5.46
CA ILE A 156 -6.04 -7.95 -4.17
C ILE A 156 -5.79 -6.46 -4.41
N MET A 157 -6.57 -5.60 -3.75
CA MET A 157 -6.30 -4.18 -3.66
C MET A 157 -5.55 -3.91 -2.36
N THR A 158 -4.43 -3.18 -2.47
CA THR A 158 -3.59 -2.79 -1.35
C THR A 158 -3.51 -1.26 -1.27
N HIS A 159 -3.56 -0.70 -0.06
CA HIS A 159 -3.47 0.74 0.18
C HIS A 159 -2.58 1.04 1.39
N CYS A 160 -1.42 1.66 1.17
CA CYS A 160 -0.50 2.08 2.22
C CYS A 160 -0.75 3.54 2.60
N ILE A 161 -1.21 3.76 3.83
CA ILE A 161 -1.50 5.10 4.35
C ILE A 161 -0.25 6.00 4.44
N LEU A 162 0.92 5.41 4.74
CA LEU A 162 2.16 6.17 4.96
C LEU A 162 2.75 6.71 3.66
N ALA A 163 2.60 5.94 2.57
CA ALA A 163 3.09 6.30 1.25
C ALA A 163 2.03 7.01 0.39
N HIS A 164 0.78 7.05 0.83
CA HIS A 164 -0.37 7.39 -0.02
C HIS A 164 -0.35 6.58 -1.32
N SER A 165 -0.07 5.28 -1.21
CA SER A 165 0.18 4.40 -2.35
C SER A 165 -0.83 3.27 -2.39
N SER A 166 -1.57 3.21 -3.49
CA SER A 166 -2.46 2.09 -3.80
C SER A 166 -1.86 1.26 -4.91
N MET A 167 -1.94 -0.06 -4.77
CA MET A 167 -1.50 -1.02 -5.79
C MET A 167 -2.43 -2.22 -5.80
N SER A 168 -2.58 -2.85 -6.95
CA SER A 168 -3.38 -4.06 -7.10
C SER A 168 -2.55 -5.18 -7.71
N TYR A 169 -2.80 -6.42 -7.28
CA TYR A 169 -2.09 -7.61 -7.77
C TYR A 169 -3.08 -8.68 -8.18
N ALA A 170 -2.91 -9.25 -9.38
CA ALA A 170 -3.75 -10.32 -9.86
C ALA A 170 -3.55 -11.59 -9.03
N LEU A 171 -4.66 -12.28 -8.75
CA LEU A 171 -4.67 -13.57 -8.05
C LEU A 171 -4.55 -14.70 -9.07
N GLU A 172 -3.32 -14.96 -9.54
CA GLU A 172 -3.05 -15.95 -10.57
C GLU A 172 -1.79 -16.79 -10.32
N GLY A 173 -1.68 -17.91 -11.03
CA GLY A 173 -0.56 -18.84 -10.90
C GLY A 173 -0.32 -19.28 -9.45
N ASN A 174 0.93 -19.15 -8.98
CA ASN A 174 1.33 -19.46 -7.61
C ASN A 174 0.76 -18.49 -6.56
N PHE A 175 0.17 -17.37 -6.99
CA PHE A 175 -0.46 -16.36 -6.14
C PHE A 175 -2.00 -16.35 -6.31
N SER A 176 -2.60 -17.45 -6.77
CA SER A 176 -4.05 -17.57 -6.99
C SER A 176 -4.91 -17.57 -5.73
N ASN A 177 -4.39 -18.05 -4.59
CA ASN A 177 -5.10 -18.03 -3.31
C ASN A 177 -4.14 -17.77 -2.13
N PRO A 178 -3.59 -16.56 -2.01
CA PRO A 178 -2.51 -16.27 -1.07
C PRO A 178 -3.04 -16.16 0.37
N ASP A 179 -2.23 -16.58 1.34
CA ASP A 179 -2.49 -16.31 2.76
C ASP A 179 -1.61 -15.18 3.29
N ILE A 180 -2.14 -13.96 3.14
CA ILE A 180 -1.42 -12.72 3.40
C ILE A 180 -1.65 -12.24 4.83
N THR A 181 -0.58 -11.75 5.45
CA THR A 181 -0.64 -10.95 6.67
C THR A 181 0.32 -9.77 6.56
N ILE A 182 -0.03 -8.63 7.13
CA ILE A 182 0.87 -7.46 7.16
C ILE A 182 1.88 -7.67 8.28
N THR A 183 3.16 -7.53 7.96
CA THR A 183 4.24 -7.81 8.93
C THR A 183 4.86 -6.54 9.46
N ALA A 184 5.12 -5.57 8.60
CA ALA A 184 5.87 -4.36 8.92
C ALA A 184 5.59 -3.26 7.89
N ALA A 185 6.27 -2.14 8.04
CA ALA A 185 6.56 -1.23 6.95
C ALA A 185 8.07 -1.01 6.87
N LEU A 186 8.61 -1.00 5.66
CA LEU A 186 10.01 -0.69 5.37
C LEU A 186 10.03 0.65 4.66
N ALA A 187 10.85 1.60 5.12
CA ALA A 187 10.92 2.96 4.57
C ALA A 187 9.54 3.57 4.22
N ASN A 188 8.60 3.49 5.17
CA ASN A 188 7.24 4.02 5.04
C ASN A 188 6.38 3.37 3.95
N ASN A 189 6.77 2.23 3.40
CA ASN A 189 5.94 1.42 2.51
C ASN A 189 5.58 0.07 3.15
N MET A 190 4.36 -0.40 2.89
CA MET A 190 3.79 -1.59 3.52
C MET A 190 4.53 -2.86 3.11
N VAL A 191 4.79 -3.75 4.09
CA VAL A 191 5.29 -5.10 3.86
C VAL A 191 4.23 -6.13 4.25
N PHE A 192 3.93 -7.05 3.35
CA PHE A 192 3.06 -8.17 3.62
C PHE A 192 3.76 -9.50 3.37
N TYR A 193 3.42 -10.51 4.16
CA TYR A 193 4.00 -11.84 4.10
C TYR A 193 2.95 -12.83 3.61
N GLU A 194 3.30 -13.57 2.55
CA GLU A 194 2.49 -14.65 2.01
C GLU A 194 2.98 -15.98 2.61
N LYS A 195 2.13 -16.59 3.46
CA LYS A 195 2.55 -17.70 4.31
C LYS A 195 2.84 -19.00 3.53
N SER A 196 2.20 -19.20 2.38
CA SER A 196 2.31 -20.45 1.61
C SER A 196 3.68 -20.56 0.94
N SER A 197 4.09 -19.49 0.26
CA SER A 197 5.39 -19.31 -0.38
C SER A 197 6.49 -18.88 0.60
N ARG A 198 6.11 -18.43 1.80
CA ARG A 198 7.01 -17.94 2.85
C ARG A 198 7.87 -16.75 2.41
N CYS A 199 7.31 -15.89 1.56
CA CYS A 199 7.98 -14.72 1.03
C CYS A 199 7.35 -13.43 1.59
N SER A 200 8.20 -12.43 1.83
CA SER A 200 7.76 -11.07 2.16
C SER A 200 7.76 -10.22 0.91
N VAL A 201 6.73 -9.40 0.73
CA VAL A 201 6.59 -8.46 -0.38
C VAL A 201 6.56 -7.06 0.18
N VAL A 202 7.48 -6.23 -0.28
CA VAL A 202 7.36 -4.78 -0.13
C VAL A 202 6.46 -4.28 -1.24
N GLN A 203 5.34 -3.64 -0.88
CA GLN A 203 4.28 -3.27 -1.82
C GLN A 203 4.86 -2.46 -2.99
N ILE A 204 5.59 -1.37 -2.74
CA ILE A 204 6.00 -0.44 -3.79
C ILE A 204 6.90 -1.08 -4.84
N ASN A 205 7.90 -1.88 -4.48
CA ASN A 205 8.83 -2.44 -5.47
C ASN A 205 8.38 -3.80 -5.99
N ASN A 206 7.29 -4.37 -5.45
CA ASN A 206 6.76 -5.68 -5.82
C ASN A 206 7.84 -6.79 -5.80
N ARG A 207 8.84 -6.64 -4.92
CA ARG A 207 9.91 -7.62 -4.76
C ARG A 207 9.55 -8.59 -3.65
N LEU A 208 9.59 -9.87 -3.98
CA LEU A 208 9.48 -10.98 -3.05
C LEU A 208 10.88 -11.28 -2.49
N GLU A 209 11.12 -10.98 -1.21
CA GLU A 209 12.38 -11.39 -0.57
C GLU A 209 12.44 -12.93 -0.54
N GLY A 210 13.30 -13.51 -1.38
CA GLY A 210 13.46 -14.96 -1.57
C GLY A 210 12.93 -15.53 -2.91
N ARG A 211 12.34 -14.72 -3.79
CA ARG A 211 11.97 -15.12 -5.17
C ARG A 211 12.20 -13.97 -6.16
N ASN A 212 12.56 -14.30 -7.39
CA ASN A 212 12.81 -13.29 -8.44
C ASN A 212 11.57 -12.90 -9.24
N ASP A 213 10.48 -13.69 -9.20
CA ASP A 213 9.29 -13.42 -10.01
C ASP A 213 8.39 -12.40 -9.30
N PRO A 214 8.16 -11.19 -9.85
CA PRO A 214 7.24 -10.21 -9.27
C PRO A 214 5.79 -10.67 -9.39
N LEU A 215 4.90 -10.12 -8.56
CA LEU A 215 3.46 -10.34 -8.73
C LEU A 215 2.95 -9.59 -9.97
N THR A 216 1.94 -10.11 -10.66
CA THR A 216 1.35 -9.36 -11.76
C THR A 216 0.56 -8.17 -11.24
N THR A 217 1.04 -6.95 -11.50
CA THR A 217 0.37 -5.71 -11.10
C THR A 217 -0.85 -5.47 -11.96
N VAL A 218 -1.93 -5.01 -11.34
CA VAL A 218 -3.13 -4.49 -12.00
C VAL A 218 -3.13 -2.97 -11.82
N PRO A 219 -3.33 -2.16 -12.88
CA PRO A 219 -3.35 -0.71 -12.77
C PRO A 219 -4.38 -0.21 -11.74
N THR A 220 -3.99 0.83 -11.01
CA THR A 220 -4.85 1.50 -10.03
C THR A 220 -4.88 2.99 -10.28
N VAL A 221 -6.05 3.61 -10.11
CA VAL A 221 -6.24 5.05 -10.25
C VAL A 221 -6.80 5.61 -8.95
N MET A 222 -6.36 6.79 -8.53
CA MET A 222 -6.92 7.47 -7.35
C MET A 222 -7.61 8.75 -7.77
N THR A 223 -8.90 8.87 -7.49
CA THR A 223 -9.76 9.97 -7.94
C THR A 223 -10.96 10.12 -7.01
N SER A 224 -11.70 11.21 -7.13
CA SER A 224 -12.96 11.44 -6.42
C SER A 224 -14.05 10.47 -6.88
N LEU A 225 -14.97 10.17 -5.96
CA LEU A 225 -16.08 9.28 -6.21
C LEU A 225 -17.00 9.82 -7.32
N LYS A 226 -17.13 11.14 -7.42
CA LYS A 226 -17.86 11.80 -8.53
C LYS A 226 -17.18 11.54 -9.87
N THR A 227 -15.89 11.85 -10.02
CA THR A 227 -15.17 11.61 -11.28
C THR A 227 -15.20 10.12 -11.64
N TRP A 228 -15.03 9.22 -10.67
CA TRP A 228 -15.13 7.79 -10.91
C TRP A 228 -16.53 7.35 -11.37
N LYS A 229 -17.60 7.97 -10.84
CA LYS A 229 -18.98 7.74 -11.31
C LYS A 229 -19.19 8.22 -12.74
N ASP A 230 -18.68 9.40 -13.06
CA ASP A 230 -18.80 10.00 -14.38
C ASP A 230 -18.12 9.10 -15.45
N LEU A 231 -17.03 8.41 -15.08
CA LEU A 231 -16.30 7.47 -15.95
C LEU A 231 -16.82 6.02 -15.92
N TYR A 232 -17.27 5.54 -14.76
CA TYR A 232 -17.66 4.13 -14.51
C TYR A 232 -18.96 4.04 -13.69
N PRO A 233 -20.13 4.40 -14.26
CA PRO A 233 -21.39 4.57 -13.53
C PRO A 233 -21.96 3.28 -12.95
N ASP A 234 -21.60 2.12 -13.50
CA ASP A 234 -22.07 0.81 -13.02
C ASP A 234 -21.06 0.12 -12.09
N SER A 235 -19.97 0.81 -11.73
CA SER A 235 -18.91 0.19 -10.95
C SER A 235 -19.36 -0.07 -9.50
N PRO A 236 -19.12 -1.28 -8.97
CA PRO A 236 -19.33 -1.57 -7.56
C PRO A 236 -18.29 -0.83 -6.69
N VAL A 237 -18.74 -0.27 -5.57
CA VAL A 237 -17.89 0.44 -4.62
C VAL A 237 -17.73 -0.37 -3.34
N TRP A 238 -16.51 -0.76 -3.00
CA TRP A 238 -16.19 -1.46 -1.77
C TRP A 238 -16.30 -0.53 -0.58
N MET A 239 -16.93 -1.04 0.48
CA MET A 239 -17.04 -0.37 1.76
C MET A 239 -17.00 -1.37 2.91
N ARG A 240 -16.82 -0.83 4.12
CA ARG A 240 -17.04 -1.57 5.36
C ARG A 240 -17.50 -0.64 6.48
N PRO A 241 -18.18 -1.16 7.51
CA PRO A 241 -18.39 -0.42 8.75
C PRO A 241 -17.07 0.00 9.40
N VAL A 242 -17.08 1.18 10.01
CA VAL A 242 -15.98 1.67 10.84
C VAL A 242 -16.04 0.98 12.21
N GLU A 243 -14.92 0.47 12.68
CA GLU A 243 -14.75 -0.20 13.96
C GLU A 243 -14.04 0.72 14.96
N TRP A 244 -14.20 0.47 16.26
CA TRP A 244 -13.52 1.26 17.30
C TRP A 244 -11.99 1.28 17.14
N ARG A 245 -11.40 0.20 16.60
CA ARG A 245 -9.96 0.12 16.30
C ARG A 245 -9.53 1.11 15.22
N ASP A 246 -10.40 1.43 14.27
CA ASP A 246 -10.13 2.45 13.25
C ASP A 246 -9.97 3.81 13.92
N ILE A 247 -10.91 4.15 14.81
CA ILE A 247 -10.91 5.42 15.55
C ILE A 247 -9.67 5.50 16.43
N PHE A 248 -9.36 4.43 17.17
CA PHE A 248 -8.17 4.34 18.01
C PHE A 248 -6.88 4.55 17.21
N TYR A 249 -6.72 3.81 16.11
CA TYR A 249 -5.50 3.83 15.30
C TYR A 249 -5.33 5.16 14.55
N LEU A 250 -6.40 5.69 13.95
CA LEU A 250 -6.33 6.98 13.25
C LEU A 250 -6.04 8.13 14.22
N LYS A 251 -6.59 8.11 15.45
CA LYS A 251 -6.22 9.09 16.48
C LYS A 251 -4.75 8.98 16.89
N LEU A 252 -4.19 7.76 16.94
CA LEU A 252 -2.77 7.56 17.24
C LEU A 252 -1.89 8.19 16.14
N LEU A 253 -2.20 7.92 14.87
CA LEU A 253 -1.45 8.47 13.73
C LEU A 253 -1.61 10.00 13.60
N ALA A 254 -2.81 10.52 13.81
CA ALA A 254 -3.07 11.95 13.76
C ALA A 254 -2.31 12.71 14.85
N ARG A 255 -2.21 12.16 16.07
CA ARG A 255 -1.41 12.76 17.16
C ARG A 255 0.10 12.77 16.90
N ALA A 256 0.56 11.94 15.98
CA ALA A 256 1.95 11.88 15.56
C ALA A 256 2.17 12.64 14.25
N ASP A 257 1.21 13.45 13.80
CA ASP A 257 1.23 14.25 12.57
C ASP A 257 1.62 13.45 11.31
N VAL A 258 1.35 12.14 11.30
CA VAL A 258 1.76 11.24 10.21
C VAL A 258 0.96 11.50 8.94
N ILE A 259 -0.33 11.82 9.09
CA ILE A 259 -1.29 11.93 7.99
C ILE A 259 -1.37 13.36 7.43
N ASP A 260 -0.86 14.36 8.15
CA ASP A 260 -0.87 15.76 7.70
C ASP A 260 0.05 15.93 6.46
N PRO A 261 -0.47 16.38 5.30
CA PRO A 261 0.33 16.62 4.10
C PRO A 261 1.48 17.62 4.29
N ASN A 262 1.38 18.53 5.26
CA ASN A 262 2.42 19.54 5.52
C ASN A 262 3.42 19.11 6.60
N SER A 263 3.17 17.99 7.26
CA SER A 263 4.03 17.49 8.33
C SER A 263 5.31 16.86 7.78
N PRO A 264 6.49 17.20 8.33
CA PRO A 264 7.76 16.58 7.96
C PRO A 264 7.95 15.18 8.59
N VAL A 265 6.94 14.66 9.29
CA VAL A 265 7.05 13.38 10.00
C VAL A 265 7.08 12.20 9.04
N MET A 266 8.14 11.41 9.15
CA MET A 266 8.27 10.05 8.62
C MET A 266 8.22 9.06 9.80
N VAL A 267 7.51 7.94 9.65
CA VAL A 267 7.33 6.95 10.72
C VAL A 267 8.51 6.01 10.80
N TYR A 268 9.05 5.62 9.64
CA TYR A 268 10.19 4.73 9.52
C TYR A 268 11.36 5.46 8.85
N PRO A 269 12.61 5.11 9.20
CA PRO A 269 13.77 5.71 8.55
C PRO A 269 13.81 5.36 7.05
N LEU A 270 14.28 6.32 6.25
CA LEU A 270 14.58 6.13 4.83
C LEU A 270 15.81 5.22 4.67
N GLN A 271 15.92 4.61 3.49
CA GLN A 271 17.08 3.82 3.08
C GLN A 271 18.13 4.66 2.37
N ASN A 272 17.70 5.75 1.74
CA ASN A 272 18.50 6.71 1.02
C ASN A 272 18.37 8.11 1.65
N PRO A 273 19.30 9.04 1.36
CA PRO A 273 19.14 10.44 1.75
C PRO A 273 17.82 11.02 1.22
N LEU A 274 17.24 11.94 1.99
CA LEU A 274 16.01 12.62 1.58
C LEU A 274 16.23 13.40 0.28
N ASP A 275 15.39 13.15 -0.72
CA ASP A 275 15.44 13.89 -1.98
C ASP A 275 14.62 15.19 -1.89
N GLU A 276 15.32 16.31 -1.90
CA GLU A 276 14.73 17.65 -1.73
C GLU A 276 14.28 18.31 -3.05
N ARG A 277 14.25 17.58 -4.18
CA ARG A 277 13.76 18.14 -5.46
C ARG A 277 12.28 18.54 -5.38
N LEU A 278 11.48 17.86 -4.57
CA LEU A 278 10.09 18.17 -4.26
C LEU A 278 9.86 18.10 -2.75
N SER A 279 8.79 18.74 -2.25
CA SER A 279 8.38 18.61 -0.84
C SER A 279 8.06 17.15 -0.51
N MET A 280 8.36 16.72 0.72
CA MET A 280 8.28 15.32 1.13
C MET A 280 6.97 14.63 0.73
N LYS A 281 5.82 15.24 1.07
CA LYS A 281 4.49 14.68 0.80
C LYS A 281 3.83 15.26 -0.45
N SER A 282 4.59 15.92 -1.33
CA SER A 282 4.11 16.18 -2.70
C SER A 282 3.72 14.86 -3.35
N GLN A 283 2.58 14.86 -4.02
CA GLN A 283 2.09 13.68 -4.72
C GLN A 283 2.67 13.64 -6.12
N VAL A 284 3.07 12.44 -6.56
CA VAL A 284 3.57 12.20 -7.91
C VAL A 284 2.84 11.02 -8.54
N LEU A 285 2.69 11.05 -9.85
CA LEU A 285 2.45 9.85 -10.65
C LEU A 285 3.81 9.24 -10.97
N GLY A 286 4.06 8.01 -10.52
CA GLY A 286 5.33 7.30 -10.75
C GLY A 286 5.19 6.26 -11.86
N ILE A 287 6.15 6.20 -12.78
CA ILE A 287 6.21 5.15 -13.83
C ILE A 287 7.58 4.48 -13.79
N LEU A 288 7.58 3.15 -13.96
CA LEU A 288 8.78 2.35 -14.14
C LEU A 288 8.78 1.76 -15.55
N SER A 289 9.95 1.78 -16.21
CA SER A 289 10.19 1.05 -17.44
C SER A 289 11.60 0.45 -17.42
N GLY A 290 11.67 -0.87 -17.33
CA GLY A 290 12.94 -1.59 -17.11
C GLY A 290 13.65 -1.11 -15.84
N SER A 291 14.86 -0.58 -15.98
CA SER A 291 15.65 0.00 -14.88
C SER A 291 15.40 1.49 -14.66
N LYS A 292 14.59 2.14 -15.52
CA LYS A 292 14.31 3.58 -15.42
C LYS A 292 13.07 3.83 -14.59
N ALA A 293 13.11 4.92 -13.82
CA ALA A 293 12.01 5.41 -13.03
C ALA A 293 11.83 6.91 -13.30
N ARG A 294 10.58 7.35 -13.52
CA ARG A 294 10.26 8.77 -13.65
C ARG A 294 9.04 9.11 -12.80
N ALA A 295 9.13 10.22 -12.06
CA ALA A 295 8.02 10.82 -11.36
C ALA A 295 7.47 12.02 -12.15
N TYR A 296 6.15 12.13 -12.19
CA TYR A 296 5.42 13.24 -12.77
C TYR A 296 4.68 13.94 -11.62
N PRO A 297 5.10 15.15 -11.19
CA PRO A 297 4.37 15.90 -10.17
C PRO A 297 2.91 16.09 -10.58
N ILE A 298 1.95 15.81 -9.68
CA ILE A 298 0.53 15.80 -10.06
C ILE A 298 0.04 17.16 -10.55
N ASP A 299 0.59 18.26 -10.02
CA ASP A 299 0.23 19.62 -10.43
C ASP A 299 0.65 19.89 -11.87
N VAL A 300 1.82 19.38 -12.28
CA VAL A 300 2.32 19.47 -13.66
C VAL A 300 1.47 18.61 -14.61
N VAL A 301 1.07 17.42 -14.16
CA VAL A 301 0.18 16.53 -14.93
C VAL A 301 -1.18 17.21 -15.14
N ALA A 302 -1.74 17.81 -14.09
CA ALA A 302 -3.02 18.52 -14.13
C ALA A 302 -2.96 19.76 -15.03
N GLU A 303 -1.88 20.54 -14.97
CA GLU A 303 -1.67 21.72 -15.83
C GLU A 303 -1.60 21.33 -17.32
N ARG A 304 -0.92 20.22 -17.63
CA ARG A 304 -0.70 19.78 -19.02
C ARG A 304 -1.93 19.09 -19.61
N GLY A 305 -2.68 18.33 -18.81
CA GLY A 305 -3.82 17.51 -19.25
C GLY A 305 -3.44 16.28 -20.09
N ILE A 306 -2.51 16.43 -21.03
CA ILE A 306 -1.97 15.35 -21.87
C ILE A 306 -0.44 15.47 -21.89
N ILE A 307 0.25 14.38 -21.55
CA ILE A 307 1.72 14.31 -21.64
C ILE A 307 2.08 13.10 -22.51
N ASN A 308 2.54 13.36 -23.74
CA ASN A 308 3.21 12.34 -24.55
C ASN A 308 4.68 12.28 -24.15
N ASP A 309 5.19 11.09 -23.87
CA ASP A 309 6.54 10.90 -23.37
C ASP A 309 7.11 9.54 -23.79
N ALA A 310 8.41 9.36 -23.53
CA ALA A 310 9.10 8.10 -23.67
C ALA A 310 10.00 7.87 -22.44
N LEU A 311 9.88 6.68 -21.84
CA LEU A 311 10.71 6.25 -20.73
C LEU A 311 11.28 4.87 -21.05
N GLY A 312 12.59 4.82 -21.30
CA GLY A 312 13.24 3.58 -21.75
C GLY A 312 12.72 3.20 -23.14
N GLU A 313 12.16 2.00 -23.25
CA GLU A 313 11.53 1.50 -24.48
C GLU A 313 10.02 1.76 -24.52
N THR A 314 9.43 2.17 -23.39
CA THR A 314 7.99 2.40 -23.27
C THR A 314 7.62 3.77 -23.84
N GLN A 315 6.77 3.77 -24.87
CA GLN A 315 6.14 4.96 -25.41
C GLN A 315 4.86 5.19 -24.63
N LEU A 316 4.78 6.28 -23.86
CA LEU A 316 3.68 6.47 -22.93
C LEU A 316 2.95 7.78 -23.16
N VAL A 317 1.66 7.77 -22.83
CA VAL A 317 0.86 8.98 -22.70
C VAL A 317 0.21 8.99 -21.32
N ILE A 318 0.20 10.15 -20.66
CA ILE A 318 -0.57 10.37 -19.44
C ILE A 318 -1.75 11.25 -19.81
N PHE A 319 -2.96 10.74 -19.58
CA PHE A 319 -4.19 11.52 -19.64
C PHE A 319 -4.60 11.97 -18.26
N CYS A 320 -5.02 13.23 -18.17
CA CYS A 320 -5.55 13.84 -16.98
C CYS A 320 -6.80 14.66 -17.32
N GLU A 321 -7.89 14.36 -16.63
CA GLU A 321 -9.13 15.13 -16.68
C GLU A 321 -9.74 15.20 -15.28
N ALA A 322 -10.12 16.40 -14.85
CA ALA A 322 -10.45 16.69 -13.46
C ALA A 322 -9.33 16.20 -12.51
N ASP A 323 -9.63 15.21 -11.66
CA ASP A 323 -8.67 14.61 -10.72
C ASP A 323 -8.35 13.14 -11.04
N PHE A 324 -8.77 12.66 -12.21
CA PHE A 324 -8.43 11.36 -12.78
C PHE A 324 -7.14 11.48 -13.59
N MET A 325 -6.19 10.58 -13.36
CA MET A 325 -4.92 10.51 -14.07
C MET A 325 -4.59 9.05 -14.37
N GLN A 326 -4.24 8.73 -15.62
CA GLN A 326 -3.83 7.38 -16.00
C GLN A 326 -2.77 7.41 -17.11
N ALA A 327 -1.79 6.52 -16.98
CA ALA A 327 -0.77 6.30 -18.01
C ALA A 327 -1.16 5.13 -18.92
N PHE A 328 -0.94 5.29 -20.22
CA PHE A 328 -1.19 4.31 -21.25
C PHE A 328 0.02 4.13 -22.15
N ASP A 329 0.20 2.94 -22.70
CA ASP A 329 1.09 2.71 -23.83
C ASP A 329 0.43 3.33 -25.07
N ARG A 330 1.15 4.23 -25.74
CA ARG A 330 0.66 4.91 -26.95
C ARG A 330 1.01 4.14 -28.23
N ASN A 331 1.63 2.97 -28.11
CA ASN A 331 1.76 2.01 -29.18
C ASN A 331 0.48 1.15 -29.25
N ILE A 332 -0.38 1.41 -30.24
CA ILE A 332 -1.74 0.86 -30.27
C ILE A 332 -1.79 -0.60 -30.75
N ASP A 333 -0.92 -0.98 -31.68
CA ASP A 333 -0.91 -2.28 -32.36
C ASP A 333 0.46 -2.97 -32.35
N GLY A 334 1.44 -2.39 -31.64
CA GLY A 334 2.82 -2.87 -31.60
C GLY A 334 3.73 -2.16 -32.61
N ASP A 335 3.17 -1.50 -33.62
CA ASP A 335 3.93 -0.86 -34.70
C ASP A 335 3.70 0.67 -34.77
N THR A 336 2.51 1.14 -34.40
CA THR A 336 2.11 2.54 -34.56
C THR A 336 2.10 3.29 -33.23
N ILE A 337 3.02 4.25 -33.11
CA ILE A 337 3.13 5.16 -31.96
C ILE A 337 2.24 6.38 -32.22
N LEU A 338 1.18 6.54 -31.44
CA LEU A 338 0.27 7.68 -31.52
C LEU A 338 0.79 8.88 -30.71
N THR A 339 0.43 10.08 -31.16
CA THR A 339 0.71 11.33 -30.48
C THR A 339 -0.61 12.04 -30.19
N PHE A 340 -0.90 12.26 -28.91
CA PHE A 340 -2.18 12.82 -28.50
C PHE A 340 -2.13 14.33 -28.27
N ARG A 341 -3.23 15.00 -28.59
CA ARG A 341 -3.45 16.43 -28.32
C ARG A 341 -4.90 16.65 -27.91
N LYS A 342 -5.20 17.83 -27.38
CA LYS A 342 -6.59 18.30 -27.34
C LYS A 342 -7.02 18.72 -28.75
N SER A 343 -8.28 18.47 -29.07
CA SER A 343 -8.93 19.00 -30.27
C SER A 343 -8.88 20.53 -30.27
N ASP A 344 -9.11 21.14 -31.43
CA ASP A 344 -9.00 22.59 -31.61
C ASP A 344 -10.04 23.38 -30.77
N ASP A 345 -11.18 22.75 -30.47
CA ASP A 345 -12.21 23.28 -29.57
C ASP A 345 -11.96 22.97 -28.09
N GLY A 346 -10.91 22.19 -27.79
CA GLY A 346 -10.47 21.80 -26.44
C GLY A 346 -11.29 20.70 -25.76
N ASN A 347 -12.33 20.18 -26.41
CA ASN A 347 -13.30 19.29 -25.76
C ASN A 347 -12.91 17.80 -25.80
N SER A 348 -12.16 17.37 -26.82
CA SER A 348 -11.86 15.96 -27.07
C SER A 348 -10.35 15.70 -27.04
N ILE A 349 -9.96 14.46 -26.75
CA ILE A 349 -8.58 13.99 -26.94
C ILE A 349 -8.54 13.36 -28.34
N VAL A 350 -7.57 13.78 -29.16
CA VAL A 350 -7.39 13.25 -30.52
C VAL A 350 -5.95 12.82 -30.76
N ASP A 351 -5.75 11.79 -31.57
CA ASP A 351 -4.41 11.45 -32.08
C ASP A 351 -4.08 12.22 -33.36
N VAL A 352 -2.81 12.58 -33.53
CA VAL A 352 -2.33 13.38 -34.67
C VAL A 352 -2.28 12.54 -35.96
N GLU A 353 -2.09 11.24 -35.84
CA GLU A 353 -1.82 10.34 -36.95
C GLU A 353 -3.07 9.98 -37.77
N SER A 354 -4.24 9.95 -37.13
CA SER A 354 -5.51 9.55 -37.75
C SER A 354 -6.70 10.46 -37.43
N ASP A 355 -6.51 11.48 -36.59
CA ASP A 355 -7.57 12.34 -36.04
C ASP A 355 -8.72 11.53 -35.39
N SER A 356 -8.43 10.33 -34.85
CA SER A 356 -9.42 9.58 -34.09
C SER A 356 -9.64 10.23 -32.73
N GLU A 357 -10.87 10.17 -32.22
CA GLU A 357 -11.23 10.72 -30.91
C GLU A 357 -11.15 9.65 -29.82
N TRP A 358 -10.63 10.03 -28.67
CA TRP A 358 -10.35 9.14 -27.54
C TRP A 358 -10.94 9.70 -26.25
N SER A 359 -11.43 8.80 -25.40
CA SER A 359 -11.81 9.12 -24.03
C SER A 359 -10.57 9.23 -23.13
N VAL A 360 -10.71 9.90 -21.99
CA VAL A 360 -9.66 9.93 -20.94
C VAL A 360 -9.30 8.53 -20.41
N THR A 361 -10.19 7.55 -20.57
CA THR A 361 -9.97 6.14 -20.20
C THR A 361 -9.21 5.35 -21.28
N GLY A 362 -8.76 6.01 -22.35
CA GLY A 362 -7.97 5.43 -23.43
C GLY A 362 -8.78 4.62 -24.44
N LYS A 363 -10.10 4.78 -24.47
CA LYS A 363 -10.97 4.13 -25.47
C LYS A 363 -11.13 5.05 -26.67
N CYS A 364 -10.92 4.53 -27.88
CA CYS A 364 -11.21 5.26 -29.09
C CYS A 364 -12.73 5.24 -29.37
N GLU A 365 -13.34 6.42 -29.45
CA GLU A 365 -14.78 6.61 -29.58
C GLU A 365 -15.21 6.78 -31.04
N SER A 366 -14.38 7.43 -31.86
CA SER A 366 -14.66 7.70 -33.28
C SER A 366 -13.36 7.77 -34.09
N GLY A 367 -13.46 7.64 -35.42
CA GLY A 367 -12.30 7.71 -36.33
C GLY A 367 -11.75 6.35 -36.76
N HIS A 368 -10.50 6.34 -37.24
CA HIS A 368 -9.84 5.17 -37.81
C HIS A 368 -9.70 4.03 -36.79
N TYR A 369 -9.39 4.36 -35.54
CA TYR A 369 -9.19 3.38 -34.47
C TYR A 369 -10.45 3.08 -33.64
N ALA A 370 -11.64 3.50 -34.09
CA ALA A 370 -12.88 3.41 -33.31
C ALA A 370 -13.11 2.00 -32.71
N GLY A 371 -13.37 1.95 -31.40
CA GLY A 371 -13.55 0.72 -30.64
C GLY A 371 -12.25 0.12 -30.06
N SER A 372 -11.08 0.63 -30.44
CA SER A 372 -9.79 0.23 -29.85
C SER A 372 -9.62 0.77 -28.43
N GLN A 373 -8.72 0.15 -27.66
CA GLN A 373 -8.42 0.50 -26.28
C GLN A 373 -6.91 0.57 -26.10
N LEU A 374 -6.40 1.69 -25.60
CA LEU A 374 -5.00 1.81 -25.20
C LEU A 374 -4.70 0.89 -24.03
N SER A 375 -3.52 0.28 -24.05
CA SER A 375 -3.07 -0.61 -22.98
C SER A 375 -2.64 0.23 -21.77
N PRO A 376 -3.28 0.07 -20.59
CA PRO A 376 -2.91 0.84 -19.41
C PRO A 376 -1.54 0.39 -18.88
N ILE A 377 -0.68 1.35 -18.55
CA ILE A 377 0.61 1.10 -17.92
C ILE A 377 0.42 1.04 -16.40
N ALA A 378 1.01 0.02 -15.77
CA ALA A 378 1.08 -0.03 -14.32
C ALA A 378 1.91 1.16 -13.80
N HIS A 379 1.29 1.98 -12.96
CA HIS A 379 1.88 3.20 -12.43
C HIS A 379 1.46 3.38 -10.97
N TYR A 380 2.15 4.28 -10.28
CA TYR A 380 1.85 4.67 -8.90
C TYR A 380 1.09 5.97 -8.95
N ASN A 381 -0.16 5.96 -8.50
CA ASN A 381 -1.03 7.13 -8.60
C ASN A 381 -1.04 7.89 -7.27
N LYS A 382 -0.66 9.18 -7.29
CA LYS A 382 -0.63 10.09 -6.14
C LYS A 382 0.24 9.60 -4.95
N ILE A 383 1.33 8.88 -5.23
CA ILE A 383 2.28 8.43 -4.19
C ILE A 383 3.06 9.64 -3.64
N PHE A 384 3.37 9.65 -2.35
CA PHE A 384 4.21 10.68 -1.75
C PHE A 384 5.67 10.60 -2.23
N TRP A 385 6.22 11.76 -2.59
CA TRP A 385 7.55 11.92 -3.15
C TRP A 385 8.65 11.30 -2.30
N TYR A 386 8.63 11.49 -0.98
CA TYR A 386 9.67 10.98 -0.08
C TYR A 386 9.74 9.45 -0.04
N VAL A 387 8.62 8.76 -0.34
CA VAL A 387 8.61 7.29 -0.48
C VAL A 387 9.05 6.90 -1.88
N TRP A 388 8.53 7.56 -2.91
CA TRP A 388 8.93 7.28 -4.29
C TRP A 388 10.45 7.41 -4.49
N SER A 389 11.02 8.54 -4.08
CA SER A 389 12.45 8.84 -4.23
C SER A 389 13.35 7.95 -3.37
N ASP A 390 12.88 7.47 -2.20
CA ASP A 390 13.62 6.49 -1.40
C ASP A 390 13.73 5.13 -2.09
N TYR A 391 12.65 4.69 -2.76
CA TYR A 391 12.62 3.39 -3.43
C TYR A 391 13.22 3.40 -4.84
N PHE A 392 13.21 4.56 -5.49
CA PHE A 392 13.76 4.75 -6.83
C PHE A 392 14.75 5.93 -6.83
N PRO A 393 15.88 5.80 -6.10
CA PRO A 393 16.88 6.85 -6.00
C PRO A 393 17.47 7.15 -7.39
N GLY A 394 17.69 8.43 -7.68
CA GLY A 394 18.15 8.87 -9.00
C GLY A 394 17.10 8.82 -10.11
N GLY A 395 15.84 8.49 -9.79
CA GLY A 395 14.73 8.58 -10.74
C GLY A 395 14.55 10.01 -11.27
N GLU A 396 14.17 10.10 -12.53
CA GLU A 396 13.95 11.37 -13.22
C GLU A 396 12.68 12.06 -12.68
N VAL A 397 12.66 13.39 -12.69
CA VAL A 397 11.46 14.17 -12.33
C VAL A 397 11.03 14.97 -13.56
N PHE A 398 9.84 14.67 -14.08
CA PHE A 398 9.34 15.34 -15.27
C PHE A 398 9.20 16.85 -15.02
N GLY A 399 9.76 17.65 -15.93
CA GLY A 399 9.73 19.12 -15.85
C GLY A 399 10.73 19.73 -14.87
N VAL A 400 11.54 18.93 -14.16
CA VAL A 400 12.59 19.42 -13.26
C VAL A 400 13.94 18.89 -13.76
N PRO A 401 14.92 19.76 -14.10
CA PRO A 401 16.24 19.29 -14.51
C PRO A 401 16.88 18.47 -13.40
N ASP A 402 17.55 17.36 -13.74
CA ASP A 402 18.31 16.60 -12.77
C ASP A 402 19.37 17.49 -12.10
N LYS A 403 19.59 17.29 -10.80
CA LYS A 403 20.74 17.88 -10.13
C LYS A 403 21.98 17.31 -10.80
N VAL A 404 22.67 18.13 -11.60
CA VAL A 404 24.00 17.78 -12.11
C VAL A 404 24.85 17.45 -10.90
N GLU A 405 25.21 16.18 -10.74
CA GLU A 405 26.23 15.80 -9.78
C GLU A 405 27.48 16.57 -10.17
N ASN A 406 27.85 17.56 -9.37
CA ASN A 406 29.18 18.13 -9.42
C ASN A 406 30.13 16.99 -9.05
N VAL A 407 30.58 16.25 -10.06
CA VAL A 407 31.80 15.46 -9.99
C VAL A 407 32.88 16.48 -9.69
N SER A 408 33.14 16.72 -8.41
CA SER A 408 34.32 17.43 -7.97
C SER A 408 35.50 16.65 -8.53
N ALA A 409 36.09 17.19 -9.58
CA ALA A 409 37.38 16.77 -10.07
C ALA A 409 38.33 16.79 -8.87
N SER A 410 38.68 15.61 -8.37
CA SER A 410 39.87 15.44 -7.56
C SER A 410 41.07 15.70 -8.48
N ALA A 411 41.44 16.96 -8.56
CA ALA A 411 42.70 17.42 -9.11
C ALA A 411 43.55 17.91 -7.93
N ALA A 412 44.47 17.05 -7.49
CA ALA A 412 45.80 17.32 -6.93
C ALA A 412 46.25 16.14 -6.07
#